data_AF-A0A6J4JSG9-F1
#
_entry.id   AF-A0A6J4JSG9-F1
#
_cell.length_a   1.000
_cell.length_b   1.000
_cell.length_c   1.000
_cell.angle_alpha   90.00
_cell.angle_beta   90.00
_cell.angle_gamma   90.00
#
_symmetry.space_group_name_H-M   'P 1'
#
loop_
_entity.id
_entity.type
_entity.pdbx_description
1 polymer ?
#
loop_
_entity_poly.entity_id
_entity_poly.type
_entity_poly.pdbx_seq_one_letter_code
_entity_poly.pdbx_strand_id
1 'polypeptide(L)'
;FNFQQAGLLVYGDDDNYVRLAHVSIFETRQTEFGKEYVDETRGPLFGSTLAGPPSLWTYLRIVKRINMRTNEEVYTPYTSRDGISWVRGGAWTHDLGTNAKIGLFAMGKQNADDQSYTADFDYVRVNAVFNETYMPLVFK
;
A
#
# COMPACT_ATOMS: atom_id res chain seq x y z
N PHE A 1 18.49 -3.62 11.89
CA PHE A 1 17.02 -3.75 11.77
C PHE A 1 16.55 -3.47 10.35
N ASN A 2 17.26 -4.01 9.35
CA ASN A 2 16.90 -3.77 7.98
C ASN A 2 15.63 -4.58 7.62
N PHE A 3 14.82 -4.06 6.69
CA PHE A 3 13.63 -4.68 6.10
C PHE A 3 12.41 -4.88 7.02
N GLN A 4 12.53 -4.58 8.32
CA GLN A 4 11.38 -4.54 9.20
C GLN A 4 10.39 -3.48 8.73
N GLN A 5 9.12 -3.86 8.72
CA GLN A 5 8.06 -3.08 8.14
C GLN A 5 6.72 -3.35 8.81
N ALA A 6 5.87 -2.33 8.80
CA ALA A 6 4.49 -2.45 9.23
C ALA A 6 3.60 -1.47 8.47
N GLY A 7 2.35 -1.87 8.26
CA GLY A 7 1.39 -1.01 7.58
C GLY A 7 0.10 -1.69 7.18
N LEU A 8 -0.42 -1.28 6.02
CA LEU A 8 -1.67 -1.74 5.44
C LEU A 8 -1.45 -2.78 4.35
N LEU A 9 -2.33 -3.77 4.29
CA LEU A 9 -2.34 -4.83 3.29
C LEU A 9 -3.73 -4.92 2.65
N VAL A 10 -3.77 -5.04 1.31
CA VAL A 10 -4.94 -5.57 0.60
C VAL A 10 -4.53 -6.91 0.01
N TYR A 11 -5.18 -7.97 0.48
CA TYR A 11 -4.72 -9.35 0.36
C TYR A 11 -5.71 -10.19 -0.43
N GLY A 12 -5.27 -10.75 -1.56
CA GLY A 12 -5.97 -11.84 -2.24
C GLY A 12 -5.53 -13.17 -1.65
N ASP A 13 -4.25 -13.47 -1.82
CA ASP A 13 -3.54 -14.64 -1.27
C ASP A 13 -2.05 -14.32 -1.04
N ASP A 14 -1.25 -15.33 -0.67
CA ASP A 14 0.15 -15.19 -0.29
C ASP A 14 1.04 -14.66 -1.44
N ASP A 15 0.63 -14.87 -2.70
CA ASP A 15 1.36 -14.44 -3.89
C ASP A 15 0.66 -13.31 -4.67
N ASN A 16 -0.47 -12.79 -4.15
CA ASN A 16 -1.28 -11.74 -4.78
C ASN A 16 -1.77 -10.73 -3.75
N TYR A 17 -1.02 -9.62 -3.61
CA TYR A 17 -1.37 -8.55 -2.68
C TYR A 17 -0.78 -7.20 -3.08
N VAL A 18 -1.33 -6.14 -2.49
CA VAL A 18 -0.64 -4.83 -2.40
C VAL A 18 -0.44 -4.44 -0.94
N ARG A 19 0.74 -3.91 -0.61
CA ARG A 19 1.07 -3.43 0.73
C ARG A 19 1.54 -1.98 0.71
N LEU A 20 1.12 -1.19 1.69
CA LEU A 20 1.67 0.15 1.96
C LEU A 20 2.26 0.13 3.37
N ALA A 21 3.56 0.34 3.49
CA ALA A 21 4.27 0.13 4.74
C ALA A 21 5.19 1.28 5.09
N HIS A 22 5.35 1.57 6.38
CA HIS A 22 6.58 2.17 6.87
C HIS A 22 7.64 1.06 6.95
N VAL A 23 8.77 1.25 6.27
CA VAL A 23 9.83 0.23 6.13
C VAL A 23 11.20 0.83 6.39
N SER A 24 12.05 0.04 7.07
CA SER A 24 13.48 0.30 7.14
C SER A 24 14.17 -0.33 5.93
N ILE A 25 14.85 0.49 5.11
CA ILE A 25 15.70 -0.01 4.01
C ILE A 25 17.07 0.62 4.17
N PHE A 26 18.00 -0.20 4.65
CA PHE A 26 19.32 0.19 5.12
C PHE A 26 19.24 1.42 6.04
N GLU A 27 19.87 2.52 5.67
CA GLU A 27 19.93 3.75 6.46
C GLU A 27 18.64 4.59 6.35
N THR A 28 17.75 4.26 5.42
CA THR A 28 16.53 5.03 5.14
C THR A 28 15.31 4.47 5.86
N ARG A 29 14.43 5.38 6.28
CA ARG A 29 13.07 5.08 6.71
C ARG A 29 12.15 5.71 5.70
N GLN A 30 11.31 4.90 5.10
CA GLN A 30 10.47 5.33 3.99
C GLN A 30 9.12 4.65 4.05
N THR A 31 8.15 5.23 3.35
CA THR A 31 6.91 4.53 3.05
C THR A 31 6.99 3.89 1.67
N GLU A 32 6.78 2.59 1.60
CA GLU A 32 6.88 1.79 0.39
C GLU A 32 5.51 1.20 0.03
N PHE A 33 5.13 1.36 -1.23
CA PHE A 33 3.95 0.73 -1.82
C PHE A 33 4.39 -0.42 -2.73
N GLY A 34 4.24 -1.64 -2.22
CA GLY A 34 4.61 -2.89 -2.89
C GLY A 34 3.40 -3.59 -3.49
N LYS A 35 3.64 -4.32 -4.57
CA LYS A 35 2.73 -5.29 -5.18
C LYS A 35 3.47 -6.60 -5.37
N GLU A 36 2.85 -7.70 -4.97
CA GLU A 36 3.23 -9.04 -5.39
C GLU A 36 2.12 -9.61 -6.27
N TYR A 37 2.49 -10.28 -7.35
CA TYR A 37 1.56 -11.00 -8.22
C TYR A 37 2.25 -12.19 -8.86
N VAL A 38 1.46 -13.19 -9.27
CA VAL A 38 1.99 -14.33 -10.03
C VAL A 38 2.01 -14.02 -11.52
N ASP A 39 3.21 -14.08 -12.12
CA ASP A 39 3.37 -14.17 -13.57
C ASP A 39 3.34 -15.64 -14.01
N GLU A 40 2.57 -15.95 -15.05
CA GLU A 40 2.39 -17.34 -15.52
C GLU A 40 3.70 -18.03 -15.92
N THR A 41 4.71 -17.26 -16.33
CA THR A 41 5.98 -17.79 -16.82
C THR A 41 7.10 -17.71 -15.79
N ARG A 42 7.07 -16.71 -14.91
CA ARG A 42 8.15 -16.40 -13.96
C ARG A 42 7.81 -16.76 -12.51
N GLY A 43 6.56 -17.07 -12.21
CA GLY A 43 6.07 -17.24 -10.85
C GLY A 43 5.87 -15.90 -10.13
N PRO A 44 5.91 -15.86 -8.79
CA PRO A 44 5.71 -14.64 -8.01
C PRO A 44 6.73 -13.56 -8.37
N LEU A 45 6.23 -12.35 -8.62
CA LEU A 45 7.02 -11.16 -8.91
C LEU A 45 6.62 -10.03 -7.96
N PHE A 46 7.63 -9.36 -7.42
CA PHE A 46 7.47 -8.21 -6.54
C PHE A 46 7.93 -6.91 -7.21
N GLY A 47 7.12 -5.86 -7.10
CA GLY A 47 7.48 -4.50 -7.52
C GLY A 47 7.09 -3.48 -6.47
N SER A 48 7.87 -2.41 -6.31
CA SER A 48 7.56 -1.35 -5.35
C SER A 48 7.83 0.06 -5.86
N THR A 49 7.16 1.01 -5.22
CA THR A 49 7.41 2.45 -5.36
C THR A 49 7.48 3.10 -3.98
N LEU A 50 8.11 4.27 -3.89
CA LEU A 50 8.12 5.06 -2.66
C LEU A 50 6.94 6.03 -2.65
N ALA A 51 6.23 6.11 -1.53
CA ALA A 51 5.07 6.99 -1.36
C ALA A 51 5.39 8.29 -0.60
N GLY A 52 6.53 8.34 0.12
CA GLY A 52 7.03 9.53 0.80
C GLY A 52 7.72 9.24 2.13
N PRO A 53 8.26 10.27 2.82
CA PRO A 53 8.96 10.05 4.08
C PRO A 53 7.97 9.90 5.26
N PRO A 54 8.24 8.99 6.20
CA PRO A 54 7.46 8.80 7.42
C PRO A 54 7.74 9.88 8.48
N SER A 55 6.88 9.95 9.49
CA SER A 55 7.11 10.60 10.79
C SER A 55 6.99 9.56 11.91
N LEU A 56 7.14 9.99 13.17
CA LEU A 56 6.91 9.14 14.34
C LEU A 56 5.53 8.46 14.29
N TRP A 57 4.49 9.25 14.01
CA TRP A 57 3.17 8.76 13.61
C TRP A 57 2.95 9.07 12.12
N THR A 58 2.57 8.05 11.36
CA THR A 58 2.34 8.18 9.92
C THR A 58 0.99 7.58 9.58
N TYR A 59 0.14 8.37 8.94
CA TYR A 59 -1.10 7.87 8.38
C TYR A 59 -0.83 7.24 7.02
N LEU A 60 -1.33 6.01 6.85
CA LEU A 60 -1.28 5.27 5.60
C LEU A 60 -2.72 5.13 5.07
N ARG A 61 -2.87 5.18 3.75
CA ARG A 61 -4.15 4.98 3.09
C ARG A 61 -3.93 4.31 1.75
N ILE A 62 -4.71 3.27 1.46
CA ILE A 62 -4.81 2.68 0.13
C ILE A 62 -6.22 2.97 -0.39
N VAL A 63 -6.31 3.50 -1.61
CA VAL A 63 -7.58 3.73 -2.30
C VAL A 63 -7.67 2.80 -3.49
N LYS A 64 -8.66 1.90 -3.49
CA LYS A 64 -9.04 1.09 -4.65
C LYS A 64 -10.10 1.84 -5.46
N ARG A 65 -9.91 1.94 -6.78
CA ARG A 65 -10.93 2.37 -7.74
C ARG A 65 -10.92 1.46 -8.96
N ILE A 66 -12.05 1.33 -9.64
CA ILE A 66 -12.11 0.70 -10.96
C ILE A 66 -11.87 1.76 -12.02
N ASN A 67 -10.91 1.54 -12.91
CA ASN A 67 -10.72 2.36 -14.09
C ASN A 67 -11.88 2.09 -15.07
N MET A 68 -12.75 3.07 -15.31
CA MET A 68 -13.94 2.86 -16.14
C MET A 68 -13.64 2.58 -17.62
N ARG A 69 -12.42 2.89 -18.10
CA ARG A 69 -12.03 2.66 -19.49
C ARG A 69 -11.45 1.27 -19.71
N THR A 70 -10.65 0.79 -18.76
CA THR A 70 -9.92 -0.48 -18.87
C THR A 70 -10.54 -1.59 -18.02
N ASN A 71 -11.48 -1.25 -17.13
CA ASN A 71 -12.07 -2.12 -16.13
C ASN A 71 -11.07 -2.72 -15.12
N GLU A 72 -9.88 -2.12 -15.00
CA GLU A 72 -8.84 -2.58 -14.08
C GLU A 72 -9.06 -2.04 -12.67
N GLU A 73 -8.72 -2.83 -11.65
CA GLU A 73 -8.63 -2.33 -10.28
C GLU A 73 -7.31 -1.56 -10.11
N VAL A 74 -7.42 -0.30 -9.71
CA VAL A 74 -6.29 0.61 -9.48
C VAL A 74 -6.17 0.89 -7.99
N TYR A 75 -5.03 0.52 -7.41
CA TYR A 75 -4.68 0.75 -6.02
C TYR A 75 -3.71 1.92 -5.93
N THR A 76 -4.14 3.00 -5.28
CA THR A 76 -3.32 4.22 -5.10
C THR A 76 -2.94 4.39 -3.64
N PRO A 77 -1.64 4.51 -3.31
CA PRO A 77 -1.19 4.80 -1.96
C PRO A 77 -1.25 6.30 -1.68
N TYR A 78 -1.59 6.62 -0.44
CA TYR A 78 -1.47 7.95 0.12
C TYR A 78 -0.84 7.88 1.51
N THR A 79 0.03 8.83 1.81
CA THR A 79 0.65 8.95 3.13
C THR A 79 0.51 10.38 3.66
N SER A 80 0.45 10.49 4.98
CA SER A 80 0.35 11.78 5.65
C SER A 80 1.06 11.74 7.00
N ARG A 81 1.71 12.84 7.37
CA ARG A 81 2.39 13.00 8.68
C ARG A 81 1.55 13.80 9.69
N ASP A 82 0.47 14.43 9.24
CA ASP A 82 -0.39 15.32 10.02
C ASP A 82 -1.88 14.89 10.00
N GLY A 83 -2.24 13.92 9.15
CA GLY A 83 -3.62 13.44 8.95
C GLY A 83 -4.46 14.35 8.05
N ILE A 84 -3.91 15.47 7.60
CA ILE A 84 -4.59 16.54 6.87
C ILE A 84 -4.05 16.63 5.45
N SER A 85 -2.73 16.74 5.31
CA SER A 85 -2.02 16.86 4.05
C SER A 85 -1.60 15.49 3.56
N TRP A 86 -2.11 15.07 2.39
CA TRP A 86 -1.87 13.72 1.85
C TRP A 86 -0.99 13.77 0.59
N VAL A 87 0.12 13.05 0.63
CA VAL A 87 0.97 12.79 -0.53
C VAL A 87 0.44 11.59 -1.27
N ARG A 88 0.26 11.71 -2.58
CA ARG A 88 -0.14 10.60 -3.47
C ARG A 88 1.10 9.93 -4.04
N GLY A 89 1.24 8.62 -3.88
CA GLY A 89 2.32 7.83 -4.49
C GLY A 89 1.95 7.23 -5.86
N GLY A 90 2.86 6.43 -6.41
CA GLY A 90 2.63 5.66 -7.64
C GLY A 90 1.56 4.58 -7.44
N ALA A 91 0.65 4.44 -8.39
CA ALA A 91 -0.43 3.46 -8.32
C ALA A 91 -0.05 2.15 -9.02
N TRP A 92 -0.61 1.04 -8.53
CA TRP A 92 -0.53 -0.27 -9.16
C TRP A 92 -1.91 -0.69 -9.68
N THR A 93 -1.98 -1.35 -10.83
CA THR A 93 -3.13 -2.18 -11.18
C THR A 93 -2.95 -3.57 -10.59
N HIS A 94 -4.02 -4.19 -10.09
CA HIS A 94 -4.01 -5.58 -9.62
C HIS A 94 -5.40 -6.17 -9.73
N ASP A 95 -5.53 -7.45 -10.10
CA ASP A 95 -6.79 -8.16 -10.01
C ASP A 95 -6.84 -8.95 -8.68
N LEU A 96 -7.32 -8.33 -7.60
CA LEU A 96 -7.52 -9.01 -6.31
C LEU A 96 -8.99 -9.40 -6.09
N GLY A 97 -9.87 -8.93 -6.98
CA GLY A 97 -11.30 -9.19 -6.94
C GLY A 97 -12.03 -8.60 -5.73
N THR A 98 -13.26 -9.06 -5.53
CA THR A 98 -14.18 -8.58 -4.49
C THR A 98 -13.98 -9.26 -3.13
N ASN A 99 -13.28 -10.40 -3.10
CA ASN A 99 -13.01 -11.17 -1.89
C ASN A 99 -11.71 -10.76 -1.18
N ALA A 100 -10.99 -9.77 -1.73
CA ALA A 100 -9.77 -9.24 -1.13
C ALA A 100 -10.01 -8.78 0.31
N LYS A 101 -9.11 -9.18 1.21
CA LYS A 101 -9.14 -8.81 2.63
C LYS A 101 -8.32 -7.54 2.85
N ILE A 102 -8.72 -6.74 3.83
CA ILE A 102 -7.94 -5.58 4.30
C ILE A 102 -7.34 -5.95 5.65
N GLY A 103 -6.04 -5.74 5.81
CA GLY A 103 -5.31 -6.10 7.03
C GLY A 103 -4.29 -5.07 7.48
N LEU A 104 -3.91 -5.17 8.75
CA LEU A 104 -2.69 -4.61 9.29
C LEU A 104 -1.63 -5.71 9.31
N PHE A 105 -0.37 -5.35 9.08
CA PHE A 105 0.72 -6.32 9.13
C PHE A 105 1.97 -5.74 9.78
N ALA A 106 2.80 -6.61 10.33
CA ALA A 106 4.14 -6.32 10.82
C ALA A 106 5.05 -7.53 10.53
N MET A 107 6.14 -7.32 9.80
CA MET A 107 7.00 -8.41 9.30
C MET A 107 8.43 -7.91 9.01
N GLY A 108 9.26 -8.77 8.42
CA GLY A 108 10.54 -8.39 7.83
C GLY A 108 11.73 -8.44 8.78
N LYS A 109 11.56 -9.00 9.99
CA LYS A 109 12.68 -9.41 10.84
C LYS A 109 13.39 -10.60 10.17
N GLN A 110 14.70 -10.49 9.95
CA GLN A 110 15.44 -11.50 9.18
C GLN A 110 16.02 -12.59 10.07
N ASN A 111 16.63 -12.22 11.19
CA ASN A 111 17.26 -13.15 12.12
C ASN A 111 16.59 -13.09 13.49
N ALA A 112 16.57 -14.21 14.22
CA ALA A 112 15.99 -14.28 15.55
C ALA A 112 16.61 -13.25 16.52
N ASP A 113 17.90 -12.97 16.37
CA ASP A 113 18.67 -12.05 17.22
C ASP A 113 18.56 -10.58 16.78
N ASP A 114 17.91 -10.29 15.65
CA ASP A 114 17.67 -8.91 15.25
C ASP A 114 16.78 -8.20 16.28
N GLN A 115 17.19 -6.98 16.64
CA GLN A 115 16.37 -6.08 17.45
C GLN A 115 14.95 -6.00 16.86
N SER A 116 13.95 -6.30 17.68
CA SER A 116 12.54 -6.24 17.28
C SER A 116 11.96 -4.87 17.60
N TYR A 117 11.03 -4.42 16.77
CA TYR A 117 10.30 -3.16 16.95
C TYR A 117 8.81 -3.45 17.00
N THR A 118 8.13 -2.78 17.91
CA THR A 118 6.66 -2.84 18.02
C THR A 118 6.04 -1.95 16.95
N ALA A 119 5.04 -2.49 16.25
CA ALA A 119 4.21 -1.72 15.34
C ALA A 119 2.92 -1.33 16.07
N ASP A 120 2.82 -0.05 16.44
CA ASP A 120 1.63 0.49 17.08
C ASP A 120 0.67 1.07 16.04
N PHE A 121 -0.58 0.60 16.07
CA PHE A 121 -1.66 1.09 15.23
C PHE A 121 -2.74 1.70 16.11
N ASP A 122 -2.92 3.02 16.03
CA ASP A 122 -3.92 3.73 16.84
C ASP A 122 -5.36 3.37 16.40
N TYR A 123 -5.63 3.42 15.09
CA TYR A 123 -6.92 3.01 14.53
C TYR A 123 -6.79 2.55 13.06
N VAL A 124 -7.81 1.81 12.61
CA VAL A 124 -8.05 1.52 11.20
C VAL A 124 -9.45 1.98 10.80
N ARG A 125 -9.57 2.60 9.62
CA ARG A 125 -10.85 3.03 9.05
C ARG A 125 -10.98 2.48 7.64
N VAL A 126 -12.10 1.82 7.38
CA VAL A 126 -12.47 1.28 6.06
C VAL A 126 -13.76 1.95 5.63
N ASN A 127 -13.77 2.55 4.44
CA ASN A 127 -14.92 3.27 3.91
C ASN A 127 -15.12 2.93 2.43
N ALA A 128 -16.38 2.89 1.99
CA ALA A 128 -16.67 2.88 0.57
C ALA A 128 -16.26 4.22 -0.05
N VAL A 129 -15.68 4.17 -1.23
CA VAL A 129 -15.36 5.36 -2.02
C VAL A 129 -16.44 5.51 -3.08
N PHE A 130 -17.31 6.50 -2.92
CA PHE A 130 -18.28 6.82 -3.96
C PHE A 130 -17.56 7.56 -5.10
N ASN A 131 -17.86 7.18 -6.34
CA ASN A 131 -17.39 7.93 -7.49
C ASN A 131 -18.24 9.20 -7.58
N GLU A 132 -17.63 10.36 -7.35
CA GLU A 132 -18.10 11.58 -7.99
C GLU A 132 -17.85 11.39 -9.48
N THR A 133 -18.92 11.32 -10.27
CA THR A 133 -18.84 11.34 -11.73
C THR A 133 -18.25 12.68 -12.15
N TYR A 134 -16.92 12.76 -12.28
CA TYR A 134 -16.27 13.92 -12.86
C TYR A 134 -16.65 13.97 -14.33
N MET A 135 -17.56 14.88 -14.67
CA MET A 135 -17.81 15.27 -16.05
C MET A 135 -16.48 15.68 -16.69
N PRO A 136 -16.17 15.25 -17.92
CA PRO A 136 -14.97 15.70 -18.60
C PRO A 136 -15.06 17.22 -18.75
N LEU A 137 -14.12 17.93 -18.14
CA LEU A 137 -13.92 19.35 -18.38
C LEU A 137 -13.33 19.48 -19.78
N VAL A 138 -14.20 19.64 -20.79
CA VAL A 138 -13.78 19.99 -22.15
C VAL A 138 -13.51 21.49 -22.15
N PHE A 139 -12.23 21.87 -22.20
CA PHE A 139 -11.87 23.22 -22.60
C PHE A 139 -12.18 23.36 -24.11
N LYS A 140 -12.96 24.37 -24.47
CA LYS A 140 -13.01 24.90 -25.84
C LYS A 140 -11.90 25.93 -26.02
#